data_AF-U3P8G2-F1
#
_entry.id   AF-U3P8G2-F1
#
_cell.length_a   1.000
_cell.length_b   1.000
_cell.length_c   1.000
_cell.angle_alpha   90.00
_cell.angle_beta   90.00
_cell.angle_gamma   90.00
#
_symmetry.space_group_name_H-M   'P 1'
#
loop_
_entity.id
_entity.type
_entity.pdbx_description
1 polymer ?
#
loop_
_entity_poly.entity_id
_entity_poly.type
_entity_poly.pdbx_seq_one_letter_code
_entity_poly.pdbx_strand_id
1 'polypeptide(L)'
;MPIDASRPLAVDLFAGAGGLSLGLEQAGYEVAAAVEYDPVHAAVHEFNFPQGKTFCADVSKISGAEIRKRSEIGDREIHLVAGGPPCQGISMIGRRLVDDPRNALLKEFVRIVLELKPRYFLMENVAGLMVGPHRQLLDEVVESFETSGQYDVVTPVRVLQAADYGTPQSRRRTILVGARKDVALPKYPEPTHTPRTIRGSVPKNPALPLGASVSDALGDLPDADLFEDLLHDDNVAGVAYGKTNEYAARLRGSKKDPTDFSRPRPRIEDEMTSSARTVHTKKSIDRFAGAEPGTTETVSRFLRLHPDGLCNTLRAGTATDRGAIPAGGQEPLNCRAQHPADELDPETITMFIDEPDHLGQGRPGSFAKNTLAALRISLALRSSAFSFCSRLISAAASVVSPGITPASTS
;
A
#
# COMPACT_ATOMS: atom_id res chain seq x y z
N MET A 1 1.47 17.40 12.82
CA MET A 1 2.12 17.31 14.16
C MET A 1 3.62 17.35 13.94
N PRO A 2 4.47 17.81 14.87
CA PRO A 2 5.91 17.83 14.63
C PRO A 2 6.52 16.42 14.65
N ILE A 3 7.64 16.22 13.96
CA ILE A 3 8.39 14.97 14.01
C ILE A 3 9.11 14.81 15.36
N ASP A 4 9.20 13.57 15.87
CA ASP A 4 10.04 13.25 17.02
C ASP A 4 11.49 12.99 16.59
N ALA A 5 12.32 14.01 16.72
CA ALA A 5 13.72 13.95 16.29
C ALA A 5 14.64 13.16 17.23
N SER A 6 14.14 12.64 18.36
CA SER A 6 14.90 11.70 19.19
C SER A 6 14.93 10.29 18.60
N ARG A 7 13.99 9.98 17.71
CA ARG A 7 13.91 8.72 16.96
C ARG A 7 14.73 8.80 15.67
N PRO A 8 15.26 7.67 15.16
CA PRO A 8 15.95 7.64 13.88
C PRO A 8 15.00 8.04 12.74
N LEU A 9 15.42 9.01 11.93
CA LEU A 9 14.58 9.55 10.85
C LEU A 9 14.56 8.62 9.62
N ALA A 10 13.37 8.37 9.09
CA ALA A 10 13.14 7.64 7.86
C ALA A 10 12.44 8.50 6.79
N VAL A 11 12.71 8.20 5.53
CA VAL A 11 11.96 8.68 4.36
C VAL A 11 11.40 7.48 3.60
N ASP A 12 10.10 7.45 3.34
CA ASP A 12 9.43 6.38 2.57
C ASP A 12 9.09 6.86 1.15
N LEU A 13 9.69 6.26 0.13
CA LEU A 13 9.45 6.57 -1.28
C LEU A 13 8.48 5.54 -1.86
N PHE A 14 7.54 5.99 -2.68
CA PHE A 14 6.47 5.13 -3.22
C PHE A 14 5.64 4.52 -2.07
N ALA A 15 5.28 5.37 -1.09
CA ALA A 15 4.80 4.93 0.23
C ALA A 15 3.46 4.18 0.19
N GLY A 16 2.65 4.36 -0.87
CA GLY A 16 1.31 3.83 -0.95
C GLY A 16 0.46 4.26 0.25
N ALA A 17 -0.37 3.36 0.77
CA ALA A 17 -1.14 3.60 1.99
C ALA A 17 -0.28 3.55 3.29
N GLY A 18 1.03 3.31 3.19
CA GLY A 18 1.96 3.34 4.33
C GLY A 18 2.17 2.00 5.04
N GLY A 19 2.04 0.87 4.35
CA GLY A 19 2.34 -0.45 4.93
C GLY A 19 3.82 -0.61 5.32
N LEU A 20 4.74 -0.09 4.49
CA LEU A 20 6.18 -0.07 4.82
C LEU A 20 6.45 0.93 5.95
N SER A 21 5.91 2.16 5.84
CA SER A 21 5.95 3.17 6.90
C SER A 21 5.47 2.66 8.26
N LEU A 22 4.41 1.85 8.31
CA LEU A 22 3.94 1.23 9.55
C LEU A 22 5.03 0.34 10.15
N GLY A 23 5.63 -0.55 9.36
CA GLY A 23 6.72 -1.40 9.81
C GLY A 23 7.95 -0.60 10.30
N LEU A 24 8.26 0.53 9.67
CA LEU A 24 9.34 1.41 10.11
C LEU A 24 9.01 2.08 11.45
N GLU A 25 7.78 2.57 11.61
CA GLU A 25 7.34 3.19 12.86
C GLU A 25 7.31 2.18 14.01
N GLN A 26 6.84 0.96 13.74
CA GLN A 26 6.87 -0.17 14.68
C GLN A 26 8.31 -0.54 15.06
N ALA A 27 9.28 -0.42 14.14
CA ALA A 27 10.70 -0.63 14.42
C ALA A 27 11.38 0.55 15.16
N GLY A 28 10.66 1.62 15.46
CA GLY A 28 11.18 2.76 16.22
C GLY A 28 11.61 3.95 15.38
N TYR A 29 11.45 3.91 14.04
CA TYR A 29 11.75 5.06 13.19
C TYR A 29 10.68 6.14 13.31
N GLU A 30 11.10 7.38 13.01
CA GLU A 30 10.21 8.49 12.72
C GLU A 30 10.11 8.65 11.20
N VAL A 31 8.95 8.38 10.61
CA VAL A 31 8.72 8.62 9.18
C VAL A 31 8.57 10.12 8.95
N ALA A 32 9.68 10.81 8.71
CA ALA A 32 9.73 12.26 8.64
C ALA A 32 9.25 12.82 7.29
N ALA A 33 9.36 12.02 6.23
CA ALA A 33 8.81 12.32 4.92
C ALA A 33 8.35 11.06 4.20
N ALA A 34 7.28 11.18 3.42
CA ALA A 34 6.82 10.15 2.50
C ALA A 34 6.51 10.75 1.13
N VAL A 35 6.84 10.05 0.04
CA VAL A 35 6.50 10.48 -1.32
C VAL A 35 5.58 9.45 -1.95
N GLU A 36 4.38 9.86 -2.32
CA GLU A 36 3.37 9.02 -2.94
C GLU A 36 2.73 9.75 -4.12
N TYR A 37 2.59 9.07 -5.26
CA TYR A 37 2.06 9.68 -6.48
C TYR A 37 0.54 9.77 -6.47
N ASP A 38 -0.13 8.72 -5.98
CA ASP A 38 -1.58 8.63 -6.00
C ASP A 38 -2.19 9.47 -4.86
N PRO A 39 -3.06 10.45 -5.16
CA PRO A 39 -3.61 11.35 -4.15
C PRO A 39 -4.47 10.64 -3.11
N VAL A 40 -5.10 9.50 -3.45
CA VAL A 40 -5.89 8.73 -2.49
C VAL A 40 -4.96 8.05 -1.50
N HIS A 41 -3.91 7.39 -1.98
CA HIS A 41 -2.92 6.75 -1.12
C HIS A 41 -2.17 7.78 -0.28
N ALA A 42 -1.78 8.93 -0.84
CA ALA A 42 -1.14 10.00 -0.11
C ALA A 42 -2.01 10.54 1.04
N ALA A 43 -3.33 10.70 0.80
CA ALA A 43 -4.26 11.12 1.84
C ALA A 43 -4.43 10.06 2.94
N VAL A 44 -4.53 8.77 2.58
CA VAL A 44 -4.57 7.66 3.54
C VAL A 44 -3.27 7.59 4.35
N HIS A 45 -2.13 7.80 3.71
CA HIS A 45 -0.84 7.85 4.38
C HIS A 45 -0.79 9.02 5.38
N GLU A 46 -1.15 10.24 4.96
CA GLU A 46 -1.15 11.42 5.84
C GLU A 46 -2.11 11.25 7.03
N PHE A 47 -3.25 10.60 6.83
CA PHE A 47 -4.18 10.25 7.91
C PHE A 47 -3.53 9.31 8.95
N ASN A 48 -2.80 8.29 8.50
CA ASN A 48 -2.18 7.28 9.36
C ASN A 48 -0.82 7.71 9.98
N PHE A 49 -0.16 8.71 9.38
CA PHE A 49 1.17 9.20 9.76
C PHE A 49 1.21 10.75 9.81
N PRO A 50 0.49 11.40 10.74
CA PRO A 50 0.29 12.86 10.74
C PRO A 50 1.48 13.70 11.25
N GLN A 51 2.58 13.07 11.68
CA GLN A 51 3.79 13.74 12.16
C GLN A 51 4.76 14.10 11.03
N GLY A 52 4.90 13.22 10.03
CA GLY A 52 5.76 13.43 8.87
C GLY A 52 5.11 14.26 7.78
N LYS A 53 5.91 14.70 6.80
CA LYS A 53 5.37 15.33 5.59
C LYS A 53 5.09 14.30 4.51
N THR A 54 3.82 14.14 4.14
CA THR A 54 3.44 13.38 2.94
C THR A 54 3.45 14.31 1.72
N PHE A 55 4.21 13.94 0.70
CA PHE A 55 4.30 14.59 -0.60
C PHE A 55 3.46 13.80 -1.60
N CYS A 56 2.29 14.34 -1.97
CA CYS A 56 1.53 13.86 -3.12
C CYS A 56 2.26 14.32 -4.40
N ALA A 57 3.25 13.56 -4.86
CA ALA A 57 4.14 13.95 -5.94
C ALA A 57 4.72 12.76 -6.71
N ASP A 58 5.07 13.01 -7.96
CA ASP A 58 5.90 12.12 -8.77
C ASP A 58 7.35 12.20 -8.28
N VAL A 59 7.93 11.04 -7.93
CA VAL A 59 9.32 10.97 -7.43
C VAL A 59 10.32 11.55 -8.43
N SER A 60 10.05 11.46 -9.74
CA SER A 60 10.91 12.04 -10.78
C SER A 60 10.94 13.57 -10.79
N LYS A 61 9.98 14.22 -10.13
CA LYS A 61 9.81 15.68 -10.12
C LYS A 61 10.16 16.33 -8.78
N ILE A 62 10.58 15.54 -7.80
CA ILE A 62 11.01 16.03 -6.50
C ILE A 62 12.48 15.70 -6.27
N SER A 63 13.21 16.61 -5.63
CA SER A 63 14.61 16.42 -5.27
C SER A 63 14.78 16.16 -3.77
N GLY A 64 15.89 15.55 -3.37
CA GLY A 64 16.26 15.38 -1.97
C GLY A 64 16.37 16.72 -1.23
N ALA A 65 16.85 17.78 -1.91
CA ALA A 65 16.89 19.13 -1.35
C ALA A 65 15.49 19.68 -1.07
N GLU A 66 14.54 19.42 -1.98
CA GLU A 66 13.15 19.81 -1.80
C GLU A 66 12.48 19.02 -0.66
N ILE A 67 12.72 17.71 -0.56
CA ILE A 67 12.25 16.88 0.55
C ILE A 67 12.78 17.46 1.88
N ARG A 68 14.07 17.77 1.99
CA ARG A 68 14.66 18.36 3.20
C ARG A 68 14.06 19.72 3.55
N LYS A 69 13.87 20.60 2.55
CA LYS A 69 13.38 21.97 2.74
C LYS A 69 11.90 22.02 3.11
N ARG A 70 11.08 21.15 2.54
CA ARG A 70 9.61 21.17 2.70
C ARG A 70 9.08 20.20 3.76
N SER A 71 9.94 19.34 4.31
CA SER A 71 9.66 18.55 5.50
C SER A 71 10.34 19.17 6.73
N GLU A 72 10.09 18.59 7.90
CA GLU A 72 10.82 18.97 9.10
C GLU A 72 12.24 18.39 9.13
N ILE A 73 12.71 17.62 8.14
CA ILE A 73 14.06 17.01 8.20
C ILE A 73 15.17 18.08 8.30
N GLY A 74 15.14 19.10 7.43
CA GLY A 74 16.21 20.11 7.35
C GLY A 74 17.59 19.48 7.10
N ASP A 75 18.59 19.90 7.87
CA ASP A 75 19.97 19.40 7.78
C ASP A 75 20.24 18.18 8.67
N ARG A 76 19.20 17.63 9.30
CA ARG A 76 19.34 16.45 10.17
C ARG A 76 19.77 15.22 9.39
N GLU A 77 20.41 14.30 10.10
CA GLU A 77 20.82 13.02 9.53
C GLU A 77 19.61 12.11 9.29
N ILE A 78 19.49 11.64 8.05
CA ILE A 78 18.49 10.65 7.66
C ILE A 78 19.09 9.28 7.95
N HIS A 79 18.40 8.46 8.72
CA HIS A 79 18.89 7.14 9.08
C HIS A 79 18.54 6.13 8.01
N LEU A 80 17.35 6.24 7.42
CA LEU A 80 16.87 5.31 6.41
C LEU A 80 16.12 6.02 5.28
N VAL A 81 16.42 5.66 4.04
CA VAL A 81 15.48 5.85 2.92
C VAL A 81 14.96 4.48 2.52
N ALA A 82 13.66 4.27 2.63
CA ALA A 82 12.99 3.03 2.25
C ALA A 82 12.07 3.28 1.04
N GLY A 83 11.74 2.24 0.29
CA GLY A 83 10.70 2.38 -0.74
C GLY A 83 10.51 1.16 -1.62
N GLY A 84 9.36 1.13 -2.31
CA GLY A 84 8.96 0.06 -3.22
C GLY A 84 8.76 0.56 -4.65
N PRO A 85 9.83 0.94 -5.39
CA PRO A 85 9.71 1.45 -6.74
C PRO A 85 9.02 0.42 -7.66
N PRO A 86 7.97 0.81 -8.40
CA PRO A 86 7.26 -0.11 -9.28
C PRO A 86 8.18 -0.56 -10.42
N CYS A 87 8.04 -1.83 -10.82
CA CYS A 87 8.79 -2.43 -11.91
C CYS A 87 7.80 -2.90 -12.98
N GLN A 88 7.70 -2.16 -14.10
CA GLN A 88 6.64 -2.35 -15.10
C GLN A 88 7.07 -3.11 -16.37
N GLY A 89 8.34 -3.50 -16.55
CA GLY A 89 8.68 -4.40 -17.67
C GLY A 89 10.17 -4.69 -17.93
N ILE A 90 10.40 -5.62 -18.86
CA ILE A 90 11.71 -6.02 -19.40
C ILE A 90 11.76 -5.56 -20.87
N SER A 91 12.84 -4.97 -21.39
CA SER A 91 13.14 -4.98 -22.85
C SER A 91 14.45 -5.72 -23.11
N MET A 92 14.54 -6.33 -24.28
CA MET A 92 15.63 -7.20 -24.68
C MET A 92 16.83 -6.47 -25.32
N ILE A 93 18.01 -7.07 -25.08
CA ILE A 93 19.29 -7.12 -25.80
C ILE A 93 19.93 -5.78 -26.24
N GLY A 94 21.06 -5.46 -25.59
CA GLY A 94 22.06 -4.49 -26.07
C GLY A 94 22.10 -3.14 -25.33
N ARG A 95 21.14 -2.86 -24.44
CA ARG A 95 21.12 -1.65 -23.57
C ARG A 95 20.99 -2.05 -22.10
N ARG A 96 21.46 -1.18 -21.18
CA ARG A 96 21.21 -1.36 -19.74
C ARG A 96 19.70 -1.31 -19.50
N LEU A 97 19.16 -2.28 -18.76
CA LEU A 97 17.72 -2.38 -18.49
C LEU A 97 17.19 -1.20 -17.67
N VAL A 98 18.04 -0.61 -16.84
CA VAL A 98 17.75 0.57 -16.05
C VAL A 98 17.54 1.80 -16.93
N ASP A 99 18.12 1.83 -18.14
CA ASP A 99 17.94 2.88 -19.15
C ASP A 99 16.60 2.81 -19.88
N ASP A 100 15.82 1.75 -19.67
CA ASP A 100 14.45 1.66 -20.16
C ASP A 100 13.55 2.67 -19.43
N PRO A 101 12.79 3.53 -20.14
CA PRO A 101 11.81 4.42 -19.53
C PRO A 101 10.83 3.72 -18.58
N ARG A 102 10.56 2.42 -18.80
CA ARG A 102 9.68 1.59 -17.96
C ARG A 102 10.30 1.23 -16.60
N ASN A 103 11.61 1.36 -16.47
CA ASN A 103 12.38 1.13 -15.25
C ASN A 103 12.92 2.44 -14.65
N ALA A 104 12.53 3.60 -15.19
CA ALA A 104 12.99 4.91 -14.75
C ALA A 104 12.80 5.11 -13.23
N LEU A 105 11.71 4.62 -12.65
CA LEU A 105 11.41 4.80 -11.22
C LEU A 105 12.40 4.09 -10.29
N LEU A 106 13.08 3.02 -10.75
CA LEU A 106 14.20 2.43 -10.00
C LEU A 106 15.41 3.36 -9.97
N LYS A 107 15.69 4.08 -11.06
CA LYS A 107 16.74 5.11 -11.07
C LYS A 107 16.40 6.27 -10.17
N GLU A 108 15.14 6.69 -10.18
CA GLU A 108 14.68 7.77 -9.32
C GLU A 108 14.84 7.41 -7.85
N PHE A 109 14.60 6.14 -7.48
CA PHE A 109 14.93 5.65 -6.14
C PHE A 109 16.43 5.82 -5.82
N VAL A 110 17.32 5.32 -6.68
CA VAL A 110 18.78 5.45 -6.50
C VAL A 110 19.18 6.93 -6.40
N ARG A 111 18.67 7.78 -7.29
CA ARG A 111 18.93 9.22 -7.31
C ARG A 111 18.57 9.86 -5.97
N ILE A 112 17.35 9.63 -5.47
CA ILE A 112 16.90 10.22 -4.21
C ILE A 112 17.74 9.72 -3.03
N VAL A 113 18.13 8.44 -2.99
CA VAL A 113 19.04 7.92 -1.95
C VAL A 113 20.39 8.64 -2.01
N LEU A 114 20.99 8.81 -3.19
CA LEU A 114 22.26 9.51 -3.34
C LEU A 114 22.17 11.01 -3.03
N GLU A 115 21.04 11.66 -3.28
CA GLU A 115 20.79 13.06 -2.94
C GLU A 115 20.55 13.25 -1.43
N LEU A 116 19.76 12.38 -0.79
CA LEU A 116 19.43 12.48 0.63
C LEU A 116 20.55 12.00 1.55
N LYS A 117 21.43 11.12 1.05
CA LYS A 117 22.59 10.55 1.74
C LYS A 117 22.27 9.90 3.11
N PRO A 118 21.24 9.02 3.22
CA PRO A 118 20.93 8.36 4.48
C PRO A 118 22.06 7.43 4.96
N ARG A 119 22.02 7.01 6.23
CA ARG A 119 22.91 5.94 6.72
C ARG A 119 22.61 4.60 6.06
N TYR A 120 21.34 4.30 5.84
CA TYR A 120 20.86 3.05 5.24
C TYR A 120 19.87 3.32 4.13
N PHE A 121 19.76 2.38 3.19
CA PHE A 121 18.62 2.32 2.28
C PHE A 121 18.01 0.92 2.26
N LEU A 122 16.71 0.85 2.02
CA LEU A 122 15.96 -0.39 1.85
C LEU A 122 15.06 -0.27 0.62
N MET A 123 15.26 -1.14 -0.36
CA MET A 123 14.38 -1.24 -1.51
C MET A 123 13.61 -2.56 -1.42
N GLU A 124 12.28 -2.46 -1.41
CA GLU A 124 11.37 -3.60 -1.52
C GLU A 124 10.93 -3.79 -2.97
N ASN A 125 10.81 -5.04 -3.41
CA ASN A 125 10.16 -5.34 -4.68
C ASN A 125 9.57 -6.76 -4.70
N VAL A 126 8.80 -7.08 -5.74
CA VAL A 126 8.25 -8.42 -5.95
C VAL A 126 9.36 -9.47 -6.10
N ALA A 127 9.08 -10.71 -5.69
CA ALA A 127 10.03 -11.83 -5.79
C ALA A 127 10.46 -12.13 -7.25
N GLY A 128 9.65 -11.74 -8.23
CA GLY A 128 9.97 -11.87 -9.66
C GLY A 128 11.23 -11.11 -10.09
N LEU A 129 11.65 -10.09 -9.33
CA LEU A 129 12.87 -9.33 -9.61
C LEU A 129 14.15 -10.20 -9.58
N MET A 130 14.13 -11.29 -8.79
CA MET A 130 15.27 -12.21 -8.66
C MET A 130 15.37 -13.25 -9.78
N VAL A 131 14.44 -13.26 -10.74
CA VAL A 131 14.32 -14.32 -11.75
C VAL A 131 14.45 -13.76 -13.16
N GLY A 132 15.14 -14.51 -14.03
CA GLY A 132 15.22 -14.23 -15.46
C GLY A 132 15.90 -12.88 -15.76
N PRO A 133 15.46 -12.17 -16.82
CA PRO A 133 16.11 -10.93 -17.25
C PRO A 133 15.93 -9.77 -16.25
N HIS A 134 14.99 -9.86 -15.31
CA HIS A 134 14.85 -8.88 -14.24
C HIS A 134 16.02 -8.91 -13.24
N ARG A 135 16.77 -10.01 -13.15
CA ARG A 135 17.95 -10.09 -12.28
C ARG A 135 19.01 -9.07 -12.68
N GLN A 136 19.18 -8.85 -13.99
CA GLN A 136 20.11 -7.85 -14.51
C GLN A 136 19.72 -6.42 -14.08
N LEU A 137 18.42 -6.11 -14.01
CA LEU A 137 17.96 -4.81 -13.51
C LEU A 137 18.33 -4.61 -12.03
N LEU A 138 18.22 -5.66 -11.21
CA LEU A 138 18.69 -5.61 -9.83
C LEU A 138 20.21 -5.47 -9.75
N ASP A 139 20.98 -6.19 -10.58
CA ASP A 139 22.43 -6.06 -10.64
C ASP A 139 22.87 -4.65 -11.06
N GLU A 140 22.19 -4.02 -12.01
CA GLU A 140 22.45 -2.63 -12.41
C GLU A 140 22.12 -1.62 -11.30
N VAL A 141 21.11 -1.88 -10.47
CA VAL A 141 20.81 -1.06 -9.27
C VAL A 141 21.91 -1.20 -8.23
N VAL A 142 22.37 -2.43 -7.96
CA VAL A 142 23.50 -2.70 -7.04
C VAL A 142 24.76 -1.98 -7.55
N GLU A 143 25.09 -2.15 -8.83
CA GLU A 143 26.23 -1.51 -9.48
C GLU A 143 26.15 0.02 -9.39
N SER A 144 24.95 0.60 -9.52
CA SER A 144 24.75 2.05 -9.41
C SER A 144 25.10 2.58 -8.02
N PHE A 145 24.77 1.84 -6.96
CA PHE A 145 25.17 2.18 -5.59
C PHE A 145 26.67 2.00 -5.37
N GLU A 146 27.24 0.88 -5.82
CA GLU A 146 28.67 0.59 -5.62
C GLU A 146 29.56 1.57 -6.40
N THR A 147 29.22 1.87 -7.66
CA THR A 147 29.95 2.80 -8.53
C THR A 147 29.86 4.25 -8.03
N SER A 148 28.80 4.61 -7.30
CA SER A 148 28.71 5.92 -6.64
C SER A 148 29.83 6.15 -5.62
N GLY A 149 30.46 5.07 -5.14
CA GLY A 149 31.49 5.09 -4.11
C GLY A 149 30.99 5.43 -2.70
N GLN A 150 29.68 5.70 -2.52
CA GLN A 150 29.10 6.18 -1.26
C GLN A 150 28.45 5.09 -0.41
N TYR A 151 28.05 3.97 -1.01
CA TYR A 151 27.31 2.90 -0.35
C TYR A 151 27.90 1.52 -0.64
N ASP A 152 27.76 0.64 0.33
CA ASP A 152 27.93 -0.81 0.18
C ASP A 152 26.56 -1.49 0.25
N VAL A 153 26.42 -2.60 -0.47
CA VAL A 153 25.18 -3.38 -0.54
C VAL A 153 25.33 -4.70 0.21
N VAL A 154 24.30 -5.11 0.95
CA VAL A 154 24.27 -6.43 1.59
C VAL A 154 24.05 -7.51 0.53
N THR A 155 25.09 -8.30 0.28
CA THR A 155 25.07 -9.41 -0.68
C THR A 155 25.16 -10.78 0.02
N PRO A 156 24.49 -11.83 -0.50
CA PRO A 156 23.54 -11.80 -1.62
C PRO A 156 22.23 -11.10 -1.24
N VAL A 157 21.58 -10.46 -2.22
CA VAL A 157 20.20 -9.93 -2.08
C VAL A 157 19.25 -11.09 -1.79
N ARG A 158 18.34 -10.92 -0.81
CA ARG A 158 17.47 -12.00 -0.35
C ARG A 158 16.01 -11.79 -0.72
N VAL A 159 15.33 -12.91 -0.96
CA VAL A 159 13.86 -12.97 -0.99
C VAL A 159 13.37 -13.42 0.38
N LEU A 160 12.63 -12.56 1.06
CA LEU A 160 12.01 -12.85 2.35
C LEU A 160 10.54 -13.27 2.17
N GLN A 161 10.04 -14.15 3.04
CA GLN A 161 8.66 -14.63 3.05
C GLN A 161 7.95 -14.09 4.30
N ALA A 162 6.86 -13.34 4.14
CA ALA A 162 6.14 -12.72 5.25
C ALA A 162 5.67 -13.74 6.32
N ALA A 163 5.32 -14.95 5.89
CA ALA A 163 4.93 -16.03 6.80
C ALA A 163 6.05 -16.50 7.75
N ASP A 164 7.31 -16.31 7.39
CA ASP A 164 8.47 -16.62 8.25
C ASP A 164 8.57 -15.63 9.43
N TYR A 165 7.85 -14.50 9.36
CA TYR A 165 7.81 -13.44 10.36
C TYR A 165 6.44 -13.32 11.04
N GLY A 166 5.62 -14.38 10.98
CA GLY A 166 4.36 -14.47 11.72
C GLY A 166 3.13 -13.88 11.03
N THR A 167 3.26 -13.39 9.79
CA THR A 167 2.11 -12.93 9.00
C THR A 167 1.35 -14.13 8.41
N PRO A 168 0.01 -14.23 8.55
CA PRO A 168 -0.78 -15.34 8.01
C PRO A 168 -1.00 -15.25 6.48
N GLN A 169 0.06 -14.93 5.75
CA GLN A 169 0.06 -14.74 4.30
C GLN A 169 1.35 -15.24 3.68
N SER A 170 1.22 -16.04 2.62
CA SER A 170 2.34 -16.37 1.73
C SER A 170 2.59 -15.21 0.77
N ARG A 171 3.54 -14.35 1.11
CA ARG A 171 3.98 -13.19 0.32
C ARG A 171 5.50 -13.09 0.34
N ARG A 172 6.11 -13.38 -0.80
CA ARG A 172 7.56 -13.28 -1.01
C ARG A 172 7.94 -11.92 -1.58
N ARG A 173 9.01 -11.32 -1.05
CA ARG A 173 9.54 -10.03 -1.49
C ARG A 173 11.05 -10.02 -1.56
N THR A 174 11.57 -9.46 -2.64
CA THR A 174 12.98 -9.15 -2.81
C THR A 174 13.28 -7.93 -1.96
N ILE A 175 14.20 -8.08 -1.01
CA ILE A 175 14.63 -6.99 -0.14
C ILE A 175 16.09 -6.72 -0.46
N LEU A 176 16.38 -5.51 -0.93
CA LEU A 176 17.73 -5.00 -1.13
C LEU A 176 18.01 -4.00 -0.02
N VAL A 177 19.11 -4.21 0.70
CA VAL A 177 19.54 -3.31 1.78
C VAL A 177 20.98 -2.89 1.52
N GLY A 178 21.29 -1.63 1.81
CA GLY A 178 22.65 -1.13 1.78
C GLY A 178 22.89 -0.09 2.87
N ALA A 179 24.16 0.24 3.06
CA ALA A 179 24.64 1.13 4.09
C ALA A 179 25.67 2.10 3.51
N ARG A 180 25.67 3.33 4.00
CA ARG A 180 26.71 4.32 3.67
C ARG A 180 28.05 3.80 4.19
N LYS A 181 29.15 4.03 3.46
CA LYS A 181 30.45 3.40 3.77
C LYS A 181 31.04 3.69 5.16
N ASP A 182 30.58 4.76 5.80
CA ASP A 182 30.99 5.16 7.15
C ASP A 182 30.21 4.44 8.27
N VAL A 183 29.19 3.63 7.94
CA VAL A 183 28.41 2.86 8.91
C VAL A 183 28.43 1.37 8.59
N ALA A 184 28.24 0.53 9.63
CA ALA A 184 28.28 -0.91 9.48
C ALA A 184 27.10 -1.44 8.64
N LEU A 185 27.40 -2.34 7.69
CA LEU A 185 26.39 -3.05 6.91
C LEU A 185 25.44 -3.85 7.82
N PRO A 186 24.12 -3.75 7.61
CA PRO A 186 23.15 -4.54 8.36
C PRO A 186 23.14 -6.00 7.90
N LYS A 187 22.44 -6.85 8.67
CA LYS A 187 22.18 -8.25 8.32
C LYS A 187 20.69 -8.43 8.03
N TYR A 188 20.36 -9.37 7.15
CA TYR A 188 18.97 -9.80 6.98
C TYR A 188 18.45 -10.43 8.28
N PRO A 189 17.16 -10.24 8.61
CA PRO A 189 16.56 -10.86 9.78
C PRO A 189 16.38 -12.35 9.55
N GLU A 190 16.72 -13.16 10.56
CA GLU A 190 16.42 -14.59 10.56
C GLU A 190 14.92 -14.82 10.78
N PRO A 191 14.34 -15.92 10.24
CA PRO A 191 12.96 -16.30 10.50
C PRO A 191 12.63 -16.34 11.99
N THR A 192 11.45 -15.84 12.36
CA THR A 192 10.97 -15.85 13.76
C THR A 192 9.87 -16.88 13.98
N HIS A 193 9.23 -17.36 12.91
CA HIS A 193 8.14 -18.31 12.95
C HIS A 193 8.33 -19.45 11.96
N THR A 194 7.73 -20.59 12.29
CA THR A 194 7.53 -21.67 11.33
C THR A 194 6.22 -21.42 10.58
N PRO A 195 6.22 -21.23 9.25
CA PRO A 195 5.01 -20.95 8.50
C PRO A 195 4.09 -22.18 8.39
N ARG A 196 2.78 -21.93 8.37
CA ARG A 196 1.75 -22.91 7.97
C ARG A 196 1.74 -23.08 6.45
N THR A 197 1.10 -24.11 5.93
CA THR A 197 0.83 -24.18 4.49
C THR A 197 -0.48 -23.47 4.12
N ILE A 198 -0.65 -23.15 2.84
CA ILE A 198 -1.92 -22.59 2.32
C ILE A 198 -3.12 -23.52 2.64
N ARG A 199 -2.89 -24.84 2.67
CA ARG A 199 -3.92 -25.85 2.93
C ARG A 199 -4.07 -26.19 4.41
N GLY A 200 -3.49 -25.42 5.32
CA GLY A 200 -3.66 -25.60 6.76
C GLY A 200 -2.83 -26.72 7.40
N SER A 201 -1.93 -27.37 6.65
CA SER A 201 -1.03 -28.36 7.25
C SER A 201 0.04 -27.68 8.10
N VAL A 202 0.29 -28.27 9.27
CA VAL A 202 1.29 -27.83 10.25
C VAL A 202 2.51 -28.74 10.17
N PRO A 203 3.74 -28.19 10.14
CA PRO A 203 4.96 -28.99 10.22
C PRO A 203 5.01 -29.82 11.52
N LYS A 204 5.37 -31.11 11.43
CA LYS A 204 5.27 -32.05 12.57
C LYS A 204 6.14 -31.68 13.77
N ASN A 205 7.30 -31.05 13.54
CA ASN A 205 8.25 -30.62 14.59
C ASN A 205 8.84 -29.25 14.21
N PRO A 206 8.13 -28.15 14.48
CA PRO A 206 8.60 -26.82 14.12
C PRO A 206 9.75 -26.40 15.06
N ALA A 207 10.87 -25.92 14.50
CA ALA A 207 12.01 -25.43 15.29
C ALA A 207 11.76 -24.03 15.89
N LEU A 208 10.85 -23.27 15.28
CA LEU A 208 10.41 -21.94 15.70
C LEU A 208 8.92 -21.97 16.07
N PRO A 209 8.41 -21.00 16.86
CA PRO A 209 6.98 -20.85 17.13
C PRO A 209 6.14 -20.93 15.86
N LEU A 210 5.00 -21.61 15.91
CA LEU A 210 4.10 -21.73 14.76
C LEU A 210 3.51 -20.36 14.40
N GLY A 211 3.56 -20.00 13.11
CA GLY A 211 2.98 -18.76 12.62
C GLY A 211 1.45 -18.71 12.73
N ALA A 212 0.91 -17.49 12.69
CA ALA A 212 -0.54 -17.27 12.71
C ALA A 212 -1.23 -17.88 11.48
N SER A 213 -2.49 -18.24 11.65
CA SER A 213 -3.40 -18.73 10.62
C SER A 213 -4.41 -17.66 10.16
N VAL A 214 -5.20 -17.97 9.12
CA VAL A 214 -6.32 -17.14 8.70
C VAL A 214 -7.33 -16.94 9.83
N SER A 215 -7.66 -17.99 10.57
CA SER A 215 -8.57 -17.93 11.73
C SER A 215 -7.98 -17.09 12.87
N ASP A 216 -6.66 -17.12 13.04
CA ASP A 216 -5.99 -16.26 14.02
C ASP A 216 -6.15 -14.76 13.68
N ALA A 217 -6.16 -14.41 12.39
CA ALA A 217 -6.29 -13.02 11.95
C ALA A 217 -7.72 -12.50 11.85
N LEU A 218 -8.68 -13.37 11.49
CA LEU A 218 -10.03 -12.97 11.12
C LEU A 218 -11.12 -13.52 12.05
N GLY A 219 -10.80 -14.49 12.92
CA GLY A 219 -11.81 -15.22 13.71
C GLY A 219 -12.51 -14.39 14.80
N ASP A 220 -12.00 -13.20 15.12
CA ASP A 220 -12.65 -12.25 16.02
C ASP A 220 -13.56 -11.24 15.29
N LEU A 221 -13.52 -11.20 13.95
CA LEU A 221 -14.38 -10.31 13.18
C LEU A 221 -15.82 -10.84 13.16
N PRO A 222 -16.83 -9.97 13.27
CA PRO A 222 -18.22 -10.38 13.07
C PRO A 222 -18.43 -10.80 11.61
N ASP A 223 -19.47 -11.59 11.38
CA ASP A 223 -19.90 -11.88 10.02
C ASP A 223 -20.46 -10.61 9.36
N ALA A 224 -19.79 -10.14 8.30
CA ALA A 224 -20.20 -8.96 7.56
C ALA A 224 -21.61 -9.13 6.97
N ASP A 225 -22.05 -10.37 6.69
CA ASP A 225 -23.36 -10.62 6.10
C ASP A 225 -24.54 -10.26 7.01
N LEU A 226 -24.27 -10.03 8.30
CA LEU A 226 -25.25 -9.59 9.29
C LEU A 226 -25.57 -8.08 9.21
N PHE A 227 -24.81 -7.32 8.43
CA PHE A 227 -24.96 -5.86 8.33
C PHE A 227 -25.39 -5.47 6.91
N GLU A 228 -26.61 -4.96 6.80
CA GLU A 228 -27.16 -4.48 5.53
C GLU A 228 -26.50 -3.18 5.07
N ASP A 229 -26.11 -2.30 6.01
CA ASP A 229 -25.42 -1.03 5.73
C ASP A 229 -24.17 -1.23 4.86
N LEU A 230 -23.45 -2.34 5.05
CA LEU A 230 -22.25 -2.67 4.28
C LEU A 230 -22.52 -2.98 2.81
N LEU A 231 -23.77 -3.10 2.36
CA LEU A 231 -24.11 -3.18 0.93
C LEU A 231 -24.06 -1.81 0.25
N HIS A 232 -24.13 -0.73 1.02
CA HIS A 232 -24.25 0.64 0.52
C HIS A 232 -23.12 1.55 0.99
N ASP A 233 -22.48 1.23 2.10
CA ASP A 233 -21.34 1.92 2.67
C ASP A 233 -20.19 0.95 3.00
N ASP A 234 -19.03 1.51 3.36
CA ASP A 234 -17.83 0.74 3.71
C ASP A 234 -17.59 0.64 5.22
N ASN A 235 -18.51 1.17 6.04
CA ASN A 235 -18.43 1.15 7.49
C ASN A 235 -19.79 0.86 8.14
N VAL A 236 -19.74 0.35 9.36
CA VAL A 236 -20.93 0.15 10.21
C VAL A 236 -20.53 0.27 11.69
N ALA A 237 -21.37 0.95 12.48
CA ALA A 237 -21.18 1.17 13.92
C ALA A 237 -21.98 0.16 14.77
N GLY A 238 -21.78 0.17 16.09
CA GLY A 238 -22.46 -0.75 17.02
C GLY A 238 -22.02 -2.20 16.89
N VAL A 239 -20.80 -2.43 16.40
CA VAL A 239 -20.25 -3.76 16.12
C VAL A 239 -19.71 -4.43 17.38
N ALA A 240 -20.15 -5.66 17.64
CA ALA A 240 -19.59 -6.50 18.69
C ALA A 240 -18.54 -7.46 18.10
N TYR A 241 -17.27 -7.21 18.39
CA TYR A 241 -16.18 -8.11 18.03
C TYR A 241 -16.18 -9.38 18.90
N GLY A 242 -15.76 -10.49 18.31
CA GLY A 242 -15.58 -11.76 18.98
C GLY A 242 -14.38 -11.78 19.93
N LYS A 243 -14.19 -12.91 20.60
CA LYS A 243 -13.04 -13.11 21.51
C LYS A 243 -11.75 -13.19 20.70
N THR A 244 -10.84 -12.25 20.95
CA THR A 244 -9.51 -12.25 20.31
C THR A 244 -8.63 -13.39 20.81
N ASN A 245 -7.91 -14.05 19.89
CA ASN A 245 -6.72 -14.84 20.20
C ASN A 245 -5.49 -13.91 20.40
N GLU A 246 -4.31 -14.49 20.65
CA GLU A 246 -3.09 -13.70 20.90
C GLU A 246 -2.67 -12.81 19.73
N TYR A 247 -2.77 -13.31 18.50
CA TYR A 247 -2.40 -12.56 17.30
C TYR A 247 -3.35 -11.38 17.08
N ALA A 248 -4.66 -11.66 17.05
CA ALA A 248 -5.69 -10.63 16.93
C ALA A 248 -5.61 -9.59 18.06
N ALA A 249 -5.40 -10.01 19.31
CA ALA A 249 -5.31 -9.09 20.45
C ALA A 249 -4.19 -8.05 20.28
N ARG A 250 -3.05 -8.42 19.70
CA ARG A 250 -1.98 -7.48 19.37
C ARG A 250 -2.39 -6.52 18.27
N LEU A 251 -2.97 -7.02 17.18
CA LEU A 251 -3.45 -6.18 16.07
C LEU A 251 -4.56 -5.19 16.48
N ARG A 252 -5.41 -5.56 17.44
CA ARG A 252 -6.48 -4.70 18.00
C ARG A 252 -5.97 -3.75 19.09
N GLY A 253 -4.71 -3.85 19.49
CA GLY A 253 -4.11 -3.06 20.57
C GLY A 253 -4.58 -3.44 21.99
N SER A 254 -5.33 -4.54 22.16
CA SER A 254 -5.77 -5.03 23.48
C SER A 254 -4.66 -5.78 24.22
N LYS A 255 -3.65 -6.29 23.50
CA LYS A 255 -2.42 -6.84 24.07
C LYS A 255 -1.22 -6.03 23.57
N LYS A 256 -0.38 -5.56 24.49
CA LYS A 256 0.84 -4.83 24.15
C LYS A 256 1.84 -5.75 23.45
N ASP A 257 2.38 -5.31 22.32
CA ASP A 257 3.56 -5.92 21.71
C ASP A 257 4.81 -5.16 22.18
N PRO A 258 5.76 -5.81 22.89
CA PRO A 258 6.96 -5.14 23.39
C PRO A 258 7.93 -4.73 22.28
N THR A 259 7.74 -5.22 21.05
CA THR A 259 8.56 -4.89 19.88
C THR A 259 7.95 -3.80 19.01
N ASP A 260 6.73 -3.35 19.32
CA ASP A 260 6.04 -2.30 18.61
C ASP A 260 6.30 -0.94 19.27
N PHE A 261 7.12 -0.12 18.60
CA PHE A 261 7.46 1.24 18.99
C PHE A 261 6.58 2.30 18.29
N SER A 262 5.51 1.89 17.61
CA SER A 262 4.60 2.81 16.93
C SER A 262 3.78 3.63 17.93
N ARG A 263 3.27 4.76 17.44
CA ARG A 263 2.38 5.60 18.24
C ARG A 263 1.01 4.93 18.33
N PRO A 264 0.33 4.99 19.49
CA PRO A 264 -1.05 4.56 19.59
C PRO A 264 -1.90 5.33 18.58
N ARG A 265 -2.68 4.60 17.79
CA ARG A 265 -3.67 5.19 16.87
C ARG A 265 -5.03 5.21 17.55
N PRO A 266 -5.87 6.22 17.29
CA PRO A 266 -7.25 6.23 17.77
C PRO A 266 -7.95 4.95 17.33
N ARG A 267 -8.57 4.24 18.28
CA ARG A 267 -9.40 3.08 17.99
C ARG A 267 -10.86 3.47 18.14
N ILE A 268 -11.66 3.09 17.15
CA ILE A 268 -13.12 3.10 17.28
C ILE A 268 -13.49 1.65 17.61
N GLU A 269 -13.90 1.41 18.85
CA GLU A 269 -14.00 0.03 19.38
C GLU A 269 -15.20 -0.73 18.85
N ASP A 270 -16.24 -0.01 18.43
CA ASP A 270 -17.55 -0.51 18.01
C ASP A 270 -17.85 -0.21 16.54
N GLU A 271 -16.84 0.09 15.72
CA GLU A 271 -17.01 0.35 14.29
C GLU A 271 -16.16 -0.61 13.47
N MET A 272 -16.76 -1.16 12.41
CA MET A 272 -16.05 -1.91 11.40
C MET A 272 -15.96 -1.07 10.13
N THR A 273 -14.75 -0.67 9.75
CA THR A 273 -14.47 0.14 8.55
C THR A 273 -13.86 -0.69 7.42
N SER A 274 -13.85 -0.16 6.20
CA SER A 274 -13.29 -0.81 5.00
C SER A 274 -13.82 -2.23 4.77
N SER A 275 -15.10 -2.45 5.07
CA SER A 275 -15.75 -3.77 5.09
C SER A 275 -16.98 -3.85 4.18
N ALA A 276 -16.99 -3.04 3.11
CA ALA A 276 -18.04 -3.06 2.10
C ALA A 276 -18.23 -4.47 1.52
N ARG A 277 -19.50 -4.87 1.39
CA ARG A 277 -19.92 -6.17 0.85
C ARG A 277 -20.13 -6.09 -0.64
N THR A 278 -20.05 -7.25 -1.29
CA THR A 278 -20.39 -7.40 -2.70
C THR A 278 -21.59 -8.34 -2.83
N VAL A 279 -22.56 -7.97 -3.67
CA VAL A 279 -23.72 -8.80 -3.97
C VAL A 279 -23.33 -9.90 -4.96
N HIS A 280 -23.70 -11.14 -4.65
CA HIS A 280 -23.39 -12.30 -5.47
C HIS A 280 -24.65 -13.08 -5.82
N THR A 281 -24.68 -13.68 -7.01
CA THR A 281 -25.77 -14.57 -7.42
C THR A 281 -25.81 -15.83 -6.55
N LYS A 282 -26.99 -16.39 -6.34
CA LYS A 282 -27.16 -17.65 -5.57
C LYS A 282 -26.25 -18.78 -6.08
N LYS A 283 -26.13 -18.90 -7.41
CA LYS A 283 -25.21 -19.84 -8.07
C LYS A 283 -23.75 -19.64 -7.64
N SER A 284 -23.30 -18.39 -7.49
CA SER A 284 -21.93 -18.09 -7.05
C SER A 284 -21.76 -18.42 -5.57
N ILE A 285 -22.72 -18.04 -4.73
CA ILE A 285 -22.71 -18.34 -3.29
C ILE A 285 -22.62 -19.85 -3.06
N ASP A 286 -23.49 -20.65 -3.70
CA ASP A 286 -23.52 -22.10 -3.53
C ASP A 286 -22.21 -22.75 -4.01
N ARG A 287 -21.61 -22.22 -5.08
CA ARG A 287 -20.33 -22.68 -5.61
C ARG A 287 -19.17 -22.40 -4.64
N PHE A 288 -19.11 -21.21 -4.04
CA PHE A 288 -18.10 -20.90 -3.03
C PHE A 288 -18.30 -21.69 -1.73
N ALA A 289 -19.56 -21.87 -1.31
CA ALA A 289 -19.91 -22.68 -0.15
C ALA A 289 -19.48 -24.15 -0.32
N GLY A 290 -19.56 -24.68 -1.53
CA GLY A 290 -19.14 -26.05 -1.87
C GLY A 290 -17.64 -26.24 -2.16
N ALA A 291 -16.84 -25.18 -2.27
CA ALA A 291 -15.40 -25.30 -2.51
C ALA A 291 -14.68 -25.74 -1.23
N GLU A 292 -13.79 -26.73 -1.26
CA GLU A 292 -13.07 -27.15 -0.06
C GLU A 292 -12.10 -26.05 0.44
N PRO A 293 -11.98 -25.80 1.76
CA PRO A 293 -11.02 -24.84 2.29
C PRO A 293 -9.57 -25.11 1.83
N GLY A 294 -8.84 -24.07 1.45
CA GLY A 294 -7.49 -24.18 0.90
C GLY A 294 -7.42 -24.64 -0.56
N THR A 295 -8.56 -24.74 -1.25
CA THR A 295 -8.63 -25.10 -2.68
C THR A 295 -9.16 -23.96 -3.54
N THR A 296 -8.79 -24.00 -4.82
CA THR A 296 -9.23 -23.01 -5.81
C THR A 296 -10.57 -23.44 -6.39
N GLU A 297 -11.55 -22.55 -6.31
CA GLU A 297 -12.86 -22.73 -6.95
C GLU A 297 -12.67 -22.80 -8.47
N THR A 298 -13.30 -23.78 -9.11
CA THR A 298 -12.96 -24.19 -10.49
C THR A 298 -13.32 -23.14 -11.54
N VAL A 299 -14.40 -22.38 -11.34
CA VAL A 299 -14.92 -21.41 -12.30
C VAL A 299 -14.27 -20.04 -12.11
N SER A 300 -14.39 -19.43 -10.93
CA SER A 300 -13.83 -18.10 -10.63
C SER A 300 -12.33 -18.09 -10.44
N ARG A 301 -11.72 -19.26 -10.20
CA ARG A 301 -10.30 -19.41 -9.89
C ARG A 301 -9.86 -18.71 -8.60
N PHE A 302 -10.80 -18.29 -7.75
CA PHE A 302 -10.47 -17.74 -6.44
C PHE A 302 -10.18 -18.87 -5.44
N LEU A 303 -9.22 -18.60 -4.55
CA LEU A 303 -8.85 -19.50 -3.47
C LEU A 303 -9.84 -19.33 -2.30
N ARG A 304 -10.52 -20.41 -1.89
CA ARG A 304 -11.18 -20.41 -0.59
C ARG A 304 -10.11 -20.54 0.49
N LEU A 305 -10.04 -19.59 1.41
CA LEU A 305 -9.03 -19.62 2.48
C LEU A 305 -9.25 -20.82 3.41
N HIS A 306 -8.16 -21.48 3.80
CA HIS A 306 -8.21 -22.49 4.84
C HIS A 306 -8.10 -21.81 6.22
N PRO A 307 -9.02 -22.07 7.18
CA PRO A 307 -8.98 -21.44 8.51
C PRO A 307 -7.63 -21.62 9.21
N ASP A 308 -7.08 -22.84 9.20
CA ASP A 308 -5.77 -23.13 9.79
C ASP A 308 -4.57 -22.86 8.87
N GLY A 309 -4.80 -22.27 7.69
CA GLY A 309 -3.78 -22.07 6.65
C GLY A 309 -3.29 -20.63 6.54
N LEU A 310 -2.60 -20.36 5.44
CA LEU A 310 -2.17 -19.01 5.05
C LEU A 310 -3.04 -18.46 3.92
N CYS A 311 -3.22 -17.15 3.91
CA CYS A 311 -3.66 -16.41 2.72
C CYS A 311 -2.62 -16.56 1.58
N ASN A 312 -3.07 -16.66 0.33
CA ASN A 312 -2.19 -16.58 -0.83
C ASN A 312 -1.71 -15.14 -1.06
N THR A 313 -0.79 -14.96 -2.01
CA THR A 313 -0.35 -13.62 -2.39
C THR A 313 -1.51 -12.82 -2.96
N LEU A 314 -1.92 -11.77 -2.25
CA LEU A 314 -2.88 -10.80 -2.73
C LEU A 314 -2.26 -9.97 -3.87
N ARG A 315 -3.00 -9.84 -4.98
CA ARG A 315 -2.66 -8.93 -6.07
C ARG A 315 -3.19 -7.54 -5.73
N ALA A 316 -2.39 -6.50 -5.94
CA ALA A 316 -2.91 -5.14 -5.96
C ALA A 316 -3.84 -5.05 -7.18
N GLY A 317 -5.10 -4.67 -6.98
CA GLY A 317 -6.00 -4.39 -8.09
C GLY A 317 -5.50 -3.15 -8.83
N THR A 318 -5.10 -3.31 -10.09
CA THR A 318 -5.02 -2.19 -11.02
C THR A 318 -6.44 -1.96 -11.56
N ALA A 319 -6.96 -0.75 -11.36
CA ALA A 319 -8.20 -0.35 -12.02
C ALA A 319 -8.03 -0.51 -13.55
N THR A 320 -9.12 -0.81 -14.26
CA THR A 320 -9.13 -1.14 -15.69
C THR A 320 -8.60 -0.02 -16.59
N ASP A 321 -8.57 1.21 -16.09
CA ASP A 321 -7.94 2.40 -16.71
C ASP A 321 -6.41 2.44 -16.56
N ARG A 322 -5.83 1.56 -15.75
CA ARG A 322 -4.38 1.43 -15.49
C ARG A 322 -3.83 0.07 -15.93
N GLY A 323 -4.21 -0.37 -17.13
CA GLY A 323 -3.50 -1.32 -17.99
C GLY A 323 -3.03 -2.62 -17.32
N ALA A 324 -3.86 -3.66 -17.38
CA ALA A 324 -3.39 -5.02 -17.18
C ALA A 324 -2.59 -5.46 -18.42
N ILE A 325 -1.26 -5.45 -18.34
CA ILE A 325 -0.40 -6.24 -19.23
C ILE A 325 0.30 -7.29 -18.36
N PRO A 326 -0.12 -8.57 -18.42
CA PRO A 326 0.63 -9.64 -17.80
C PRO A 326 2.00 -9.76 -18.50
N ALA A 327 3.09 -9.49 -17.76
CA ALA A 327 4.42 -9.89 -18.19
C ALA A 327 4.50 -11.43 -18.19
N GLY A 328 4.83 -11.99 -19.34
CA GLY A 328 4.64 -13.40 -19.67
C GLY A 328 5.40 -14.42 -18.81
N GLY A 329 4.75 -15.58 -18.66
CA GLY A 329 5.35 -16.88 -18.36
C GLY A 329 4.61 -17.92 -19.21
N GLN A 330 5.37 -18.77 -19.90
CA GLN A 330 4.96 -19.69 -20.96
C GLN A 330 3.65 -20.48 -20.72
N GLU A 331 2.87 -20.59 -21.79
CA GLU A 331 1.70 -21.47 -21.93
C GLU A 331 2.03 -22.96 -21.70
N PRO A 332 0.99 -23.75 -21.38
CA PRO A 332 0.63 -24.80 -22.33
C PRO A 332 -0.80 -24.63 -22.84
N LEU A 333 -0.91 -24.34 -24.15
CA LEU A 333 -1.98 -24.67 -25.10
C LEU A 333 -3.31 -25.17 -24.50
N ASN A 334 -4.17 -24.23 -24.13
CA ASN A 334 -5.62 -24.20 -24.39
C ASN A 334 -6.26 -23.07 -23.56
N CYS A 335 -6.12 -21.83 -24.01
CA CYS A 335 -6.94 -20.72 -23.54
C CYS A 335 -7.65 -20.12 -24.76
N ARG A 336 -8.88 -20.56 -25.00
CA ARG A 336 -9.80 -19.83 -25.87
C ARG A 336 -10.06 -18.47 -25.23
N ALA A 337 -9.99 -17.44 -26.07
CA ALA A 337 -10.38 -16.07 -25.75
C ALA A 337 -11.70 -16.04 -24.94
N GLN A 338 -11.74 -15.20 -23.91
CA GLN A 338 -12.97 -14.88 -23.20
C GLN A 338 -13.98 -14.35 -24.22
N HIS A 339 -15.12 -15.04 -24.31
CA HIS A 339 -16.22 -14.65 -25.17
C HIS A 339 -16.91 -13.42 -24.54
N PRO A 340 -17.38 -12.44 -25.32
CA PRO A 340 -18.08 -11.24 -24.83
C PRO A 340 -19.48 -11.52 -24.25
N ALA A 341 -19.68 -12.68 -23.60
CA ALA A 341 -20.90 -13.07 -22.90
C ALA A 341 -20.63 -13.40 -21.40
N ASP A 342 -19.42 -13.17 -20.90
CA ASP A 342 -19.07 -13.25 -19.47
C ASP A 342 -19.16 -11.87 -18.77
N GLU A 343 -19.84 -10.89 -19.39
CA GLU A 343 -20.23 -9.63 -18.77
C GLU A 343 -21.26 -9.91 -17.66
N LEU A 344 -20.88 -9.61 -16.41
CA LEU A 344 -21.85 -9.44 -15.33
C LEU A 344 -22.41 -8.02 -15.45
N ASP A 345 -23.50 -7.88 -16.20
CA ASP A 345 -24.29 -6.65 -16.18
C ASP A 345 -24.83 -6.41 -14.76
N PRO A 346 -24.59 -5.24 -14.13
CA PRO A 346 -25.39 -4.81 -13.01
C PRO A 346 -26.80 -4.44 -13.49
N GLU A 347 -27.84 -4.82 -12.75
CA GLU A 347 -29.19 -4.27 -12.99
C GLU A 347 -29.14 -2.74 -12.79
N THR A 348 -29.39 -2.01 -13.88
CA THR A 348 -29.42 -0.55 -13.89
C THR A 348 -30.61 -0.06 -13.08
N ILE A 349 -30.38 0.48 -11.89
CA ILE A 349 -31.36 1.32 -11.20
C ILE A 349 -31.34 2.68 -11.90
N THR A 350 -32.37 2.95 -12.69
CA THR A 350 -32.60 4.21 -13.39
C THR A 350 -32.88 5.32 -12.36
N MET A 351 -31.89 6.17 -12.07
CA MET A 351 -32.18 7.50 -11.52
C MET A 351 -32.42 8.46 -12.69
N PHE A 352 -33.63 9.00 -12.78
CA PHE A 352 -33.95 10.10 -13.69
C PHE A 352 -33.18 11.36 -13.24
N ILE A 353 -32.27 11.82 -14.08
CA ILE A 353 -31.72 13.18 -14.02
C ILE A 353 -32.17 13.84 -15.32
N ASP A 354 -32.84 14.99 -15.20
CA ASP A 354 -33.32 15.79 -16.32
C ASP A 354 -32.19 16.08 -17.32
N GLU A 355 -32.36 15.61 -18.56
CA GLU A 355 -31.55 15.98 -19.73
C GLU A 355 -32.09 17.28 -20.32
N PRO A 356 -31.46 18.42 -20.00
CA PRO A 356 -31.09 19.35 -21.05
C PRO A 356 -29.76 20.04 -20.72
N ASP A 357 -28.68 19.55 -21.33
CA ASP A 357 -27.58 20.35 -21.91
C ASP A 357 -26.45 19.41 -22.32
N HIS A 358 -26.81 18.44 -23.17
CA HIS A 358 -25.86 17.63 -23.89
C HIS A 358 -25.49 18.36 -25.18
N LEU A 359 -24.57 19.34 -25.12
CA LEU A 359 -23.78 19.86 -26.25
C LEU A 359 -22.75 20.90 -25.74
N GLY A 360 -21.57 20.45 -25.29
CA GLY A 360 -20.40 21.35 -25.10
C GLY A 360 -19.45 20.99 -23.95
N GLN A 361 -18.32 20.37 -24.29
CA GLN A 361 -17.09 20.17 -23.49
C GLN A 361 -17.22 19.33 -22.19
N GLY A 362 -16.82 18.06 -22.29
CA GLY A 362 -16.74 17.13 -21.17
C GLY A 362 -15.64 17.49 -20.16
N ARG A 363 -16.04 17.67 -18.90
CA ARG A 363 -15.16 17.58 -17.73
C ARG A 363 -15.20 16.13 -17.20
N PRO A 364 -14.06 15.52 -16.82
CA PRO A 364 -14.04 14.13 -16.37
C PRO A 364 -14.62 13.96 -14.96
N GLY A 365 -15.36 12.86 -14.75
CA GLY A 365 -15.96 12.45 -13.47
C GLY A 365 -14.97 12.15 -12.33
N SER A 366 -13.66 12.28 -12.57
CA SER A 366 -12.64 12.24 -11.51
C SER A 366 -12.72 13.44 -10.58
N PHE A 367 -13.17 14.60 -11.06
CA PHE A 367 -13.33 15.77 -10.20
C PHE A 367 -14.39 15.53 -9.13
N ALA A 368 -15.53 14.93 -9.49
CA ALA A 368 -16.61 14.61 -8.53
C ALA A 368 -16.20 13.56 -7.49
N LYS A 369 -15.48 12.50 -7.91
CA LYS A 369 -14.99 11.44 -6.99
C LYS A 369 -13.88 11.95 -6.05
N ASN A 370 -12.95 12.75 -6.56
CA ASN A 370 -11.90 13.36 -5.75
C ASN A 370 -12.47 14.43 -4.81
N THR A 371 -13.52 15.14 -5.24
CA THR A 371 -14.22 16.10 -4.37
C THR A 371 -14.97 15.37 -3.26
N LEU A 372 -15.60 14.22 -3.53
CA LEU A 372 -16.29 13.41 -2.51
C LEU A 372 -15.31 12.83 -1.47
N ALA A 373 -14.15 12.32 -1.92
CA ALA A 373 -13.09 11.84 -1.04
C ALA A 373 -12.51 12.99 -0.19
N ALA A 374 -12.22 14.15 -0.81
CA ALA A 374 -11.78 15.34 -0.10
C ALA A 374 -12.84 15.86 0.88
N LEU A 375 -14.13 15.77 0.54
CA LEU A 375 -15.24 16.17 1.42
C LEU A 375 -15.34 15.25 2.64
N ARG A 376 -15.25 13.93 2.43
CA ARG A 376 -15.26 12.91 3.51
C ARG A 376 -14.07 13.09 4.46
N ILE A 377 -12.88 13.37 3.93
CA ILE A 377 -11.70 13.72 4.74
C ILE A 377 -11.90 15.05 5.48
N SER A 378 -12.49 16.06 4.84
CA SER A 378 -12.77 17.36 5.48
C SER A 378 -13.82 17.30 6.60
N LEU A 379 -14.77 16.36 6.50
CA LEU A 379 -15.79 16.11 7.52
C LEU A 379 -15.20 15.39 8.74
N ALA A 380 -14.28 14.43 8.54
CA ALA A 380 -13.53 13.80 9.62
C ALA A 380 -12.67 14.81 10.41
N LEU A 381 -12.18 15.88 9.76
CA LEU A 381 -11.45 16.96 10.42
C LEU A 381 -12.36 17.92 11.22
N ARG A 382 -13.68 17.93 10.97
CA ARG A 382 -14.64 18.76 11.72
C ARG A 382 -15.31 18.04 12.90
N SER A 383 -15.27 16.71 12.94
CA SER A 383 -15.85 15.91 14.03
C SER A 383 -14.86 15.57 15.14
N SER A 384 -13.57 15.96 15.04
CA SER A 384 -12.63 15.78 16.14
C SER A 384 -12.83 16.86 17.22
N ALA A 385 -13.27 16.44 18.41
CA ALA A 385 -13.51 17.29 19.58
C ALA A 385 -12.22 17.83 20.26
N PHE A 386 -11.15 18.06 19.49
CA PHE A 386 -9.93 18.73 19.92
C PHE A 386 -9.53 19.82 18.93
N SER A 387 -10.30 20.91 18.89
CA SER A 387 -9.83 22.21 18.40
C SER A 387 -10.40 23.31 19.29
N PHE A 388 -9.78 23.49 20.46
CA PHE A 388 -9.93 24.69 21.27
C PHE A 388 -8.62 25.50 21.16
N CYS A 389 -8.78 26.79 20.85
CA CYS A 389 -7.77 27.86 20.75
C CYS A 389 -6.90 27.81 19.48
N SER A 390 -6.80 28.84 18.62
CA SER A 390 -6.89 30.28 18.86
C SER A 390 -7.57 31.03 17.69
N ARG A 391 -8.49 31.94 18.04
CA ARG A 391 -8.86 33.09 17.20
C ARG A 391 -7.69 34.08 17.13
N LEU A 392 -7.66 34.86 16.04
CA LEU A 392 -6.81 36.02 15.72
C LEU A 392 -5.54 35.68 14.91
N ILE A 393 -5.68 35.63 13.59
CA ILE A 393 -5.12 36.63 12.65
C ILE A 393 -6.00 36.57 11.40
N SER A 394 -6.76 37.64 11.18
CA SER A 394 -7.40 37.94 9.91
C SER A 394 -6.48 38.91 9.18
N ALA A 395 -6.00 38.52 8.00
CA ALA A 395 -5.47 39.45 7.00
C ALA A 395 -5.47 38.80 5.61
N ALA A 396 -6.45 39.25 4.82
CA ALA A 396 -6.53 39.42 3.37
C ALA A 396 -5.64 38.59 2.42
N ALA A 397 -6.30 37.82 1.55
CA ALA A 397 -5.89 37.65 0.15
C ALA A 397 -7.12 37.75 -0.76
N SER A 398 -7.40 38.97 -1.22
CA SER A 398 -8.38 39.29 -2.26
C SER A 398 -7.69 39.25 -3.63
N VAL A 399 -7.90 38.21 -4.43
CA VAL A 399 -7.74 38.28 -5.90
C VAL A 399 -8.71 37.30 -6.56
N VAL A 400 -9.96 37.74 -6.78
CA VAL A 400 -10.80 37.24 -7.87
C VAL A 400 -11.44 38.46 -8.52
N SER A 401 -10.91 38.86 -9.68
CA SER A 401 -11.57 39.81 -10.58
C SER A 401 -12.55 39.03 -11.46
N PRO A 402 -13.86 39.33 -11.47
CA PRO A 402 -14.80 38.71 -12.39
C PRO A 402 -14.66 39.34 -13.79
N GLY A 403 -14.41 38.50 -14.79
CA GLY A 403 -14.36 38.89 -16.20
C GLY A 403 -15.76 39.09 -16.78
N ILE A 404 -16.06 40.35 -17.08
CA ILE A 404 -16.86 40.93 -18.18
C ILE A 404 -17.72 39.95 -19.01
N THR A 405 -19.04 40.11 -18.88
CA THR A 405 -20.07 39.72 -19.87
C THR A 405 -20.04 40.64 -21.11
N PRO A 406 -20.16 40.12 -22.34
CA PRO A 406 -20.65 40.91 -23.47
C PRO A 406 -22.17 40.80 -23.63
N ALA A 407 -22.74 41.89 -24.15
CA ALA A 407 -24.15 42.17 -24.26
C ALA A 407 -24.87 41.40 -25.38
N SER A 408 -26.15 41.16 -25.14
CA SER A 408 -27.17 40.80 -26.12
C SER A 408 -27.31 41.88 -27.19
N THR A 409 -27.38 41.46 -28.45
CA THR A 409 -28.04 42.22 -29.52
C THR A 409 -28.86 41.26 -30.37
N SER A 410 -30.17 41.54 -30.36
CA SER A 410 -31.23 41.12 -31.28
C SER A 410 -31.82 39.73 -31.12
#